data_AF-A0A8S0VEJ4-F1
#
_entry.id   AF-A0A8S0VEJ4-F1
#
_cell.length_a   1.000
_cell.length_b   1.000
_cell.length_c   1.000
_cell.angle_alpha   90.00
_cell.angle_beta   90.00
_cell.angle_gamma   90.00
#
_symmetry.space_group_name_H-M   'P 1'
#
loop_
_entity.id
_entity.type
_entity.pdbx_description
1 polymer ?
#
loop_
_entity_poly.entity_id
_entity_poly.type
_entity_poly.pdbx_seq_one_letter_code
_entity_poly.pdbx_strand_id
1 'polypeptide(L)'
;MVHQMNKFISLRNGKCMIHSLCYHLIPGKCANRLLASSGLPLIARQMKSLDLSSIWALLAAFEDPVPVPSAESAFPFEGAFVKGVDSLSWMANNTKKLLSSQDTGLECWTFLSTATFGKQNKVPQESIPTAAAEKVMDLMLEGVEKALGLRKCSLKKPFYSRVQLWGAALPTNSPGIPCIFDPQGRAGICGDWLLGSSLEAAALSGMALANHIADYLQSGGTCPDEFAVGLHNEFRPLNGHDIGQFPGLASQGQLHESHALNLTT
;
A
#
# COMPACT_ATOMS: atom_id res chain seq x y z
N MET A 1 21.10 34.78 -24.74
CA MET A 1 20.31 34.70 -23.50
C MET A 1 19.46 33.44 -23.60
N VAL A 2 19.99 32.29 -23.14
CA VAL A 2 19.41 30.96 -23.37
C VAL A 2 18.26 30.74 -22.40
N HIS A 3 17.06 30.47 -22.92
CA HIS A 3 15.89 30.07 -22.13
C HIS A 3 16.15 28.74 -21.41
N GLN A 4 16.47 28.78 -20.11
CA GLN A 4 16.27 27.66 -19.20
C GLN A 4 14.77 27.52 -18.90
N MET A 5 14.08 26.70 -19.69
CA MET A 5 12.77 26.18 -19.30
C MET A 5 12.98 24.89 -18.50
N ASN A 6 12.83 24.97 -17.18
CA ASN A 6 12.70 23.80 -16.32
C ASN A 6 11.38 23.09 -16.66
N LYS A 7 11.47 21.86 -17.19
CA LYS A 7 10.33 21.06 -17.64
C LYS A 7 10.09 19.92 -16.64
N PHE A 8 8.87 19.81 -16.13
CA PHE A 8 8.43 18.79 -15.16
C PHE A 8 7.24 18.01 -15.75
N ILE A 9 7.27 16.67 -15.62
CA ILE A 9 6.15 15.78 -16.01
C ILE A 9 5.61 15.11 -14.74
N SER A 10 4.32 15.31 -14.48
CA SER A 10 3.49 14.50 -13.56
C SER A 10 2.24 14.10 -14.33
N LEU A 11 2.10 12.81 -14.68
CA LEU A 11 0.96 12.31 -15.45
C LEU A 11 -0.20 11.90 -14.53
N ARG A 12 -1.36 12.54 -14.72
CA ARG A 12 -2.67 11.96 -14.40
C ARG A 12 -3.43 11.72 -15.72
N ASN A 13 -4.02 10.53 -15.86
CA ASN A 13 -5.00 10.14 -16.88
C ASN A 13 -4.62 10.34 -18.38
N GLY A 14 -3.89 9.36 -18.92
CA GLY A 14 -4.34 8.71 -20.16
C GLY A 14 -3.95 9.26 -21.53
N LYS A 15 -3.15 10.32 -21.67
CA LYS A 15 -2.54 10.68 -22.98
C LYS A 15 -1.11 11.19 -22.80
N CYS A 16 -0.17 10.64 -23.57
CA CYS A 16 1.26 10.96 -23.53
C CYS A 16 1.68 11.68 -24.82
N MET A 17 2.40 12.80 -24.70
CA MET A 17 3.36 13.26 -25.70
C MET A 17 4.74 13.31 -25.06
N ILE A 18 5.73 12.73 -25.76
CA ILE A 18 7.07 12.40 -25.25
C ILE A 18 8.00 13.60 -25.45
N HIS A 19 8.46 14.29 -24.40
CA HIS A 19 9.68 15.11 -24.45
C HIS A 19 10.31 15.34 -23.04
N SER A 20 11.54 14.83 -22.86
CA SER A 20 12.63 15.11 -21.88
C SER A 20 12.30 15.18 -20.37
N LEU A 21 12.80 14.17 -19.63
CA LEU A 21 12.74 13.91 -18.18
C LEU A 21 11.41 13.33 -17.65
N CYS A 22 11.34 12.00 -17.57
CA CYS A 22 10.16 11.27 -17.10
C CYS A 22 10.27 10.89 -15.62
N TYR A 23 9.29 11.33 -14.82
CA TYR A 23 9.04 10.86 -13.45
C TYR A 23 7.83 9.92 -13.47
N HIS A 24 7.92 8.76 -12.82
CA HIS A 24 6.79 7.83 -12.69
C HIS A 24 6.40 7.67 -11.22
N LEU A 25 5.22 8.16 -10.85
CA LEU A 25 4.57 8.00 -9.54
C LEU A 25 3.41 6.98 -9.60
N ILE A 26 3.47 6.03 -10.53
CA ILE A 26 2.36 5.11 -10.82
C ILE A 26 2.67 3.74 -10.17
N PRO A 27 1.69 3.05 -9.56
CA PRO A 27 1.87 1.65 -9.16
C PRO A 27 2.43 0.82 -10.31
N GLY A 28 3.48 0.05 -10.03
CA GLY A 28 4.48 -0.32 -11.03
C GLY A 28 4.00 -1.09 -12.27
N LYS A 29 2.83 -1.76 -12.21
CA LYS A 29 2.27 -2.45 -13.39
C LYS A 29 1.87 -1.53 -14.52
N CYS A 30 1.36 -0.33 -14.23
CA CYS A 30 1.02 0.66 -15.26
C CYS A 30 2.27 1.34 -15.84
N ALA A 31 3.34 1.48 -15.04
CA ALA A 31 4.63 1.98 -15.50
C ALA A 31 5.31 1.00 -16.48
N ASN A 32 5.19 -0.32 -16.27
CA ASN A 32 5.81 -1.32 -17.15
C ASN A 32 5.41 -1.20 -18.63
N ARG A 33 4.14 -0.90 -18.91
CA ARG A 33 3.65 -0.73 -20.29
C ARG A 33 4.26 0.51 -20.96
N LEU A 34 4.41 1.61 -20.21
CA LEU A 34 5.02 2.84 -20.70
C LEU A 34 6.53 2.70 -20.87
N LEU A 35 7.18 1.99 -19.96
CA LEU A 35 8.63 1.82 -19.96
C LEU A 35 9.12 0.89 -21.09
N ALA A 36 8.30 -0.09 -21.50
CA ALA A 36 8.67 -1.03 -22.56
C ALA A 36 9.02 -0.36 -23.90
N SER A 37 8.41 0.79 -24.22
CA SER A 37 8.67 1.56 -25.45
C SER A 37 9.48 2.84 -25.21
N SER A 38 9.95 3.07 -23.99
CA SER A 38 10.57 4.35 -23.59
C SER A 38 12.05 4.49 -23.91
N GLY A 39 12.72 3.42 -24.34
CA GLY A 39 14.18 3.42 -24.51
C GLY A 39 14.98 3.38 -23.20
N LEU A 40 14.34 3.04 -22.07
CA LEU A 40 14.95 2.94 -20.73
C LEU A 40 15.05 1.48 -20.27
N PRO A 41 15.90 0.63 -20.89
CA PRO A 41 15.90 -0.81 -20.66
C PRO A 41 16.28 -1.20 -19.23
N LEU A 42 17.16 -0.44 -18.57
CA LEU A 42 17.60 -0.72 -17.21
C LEU A 42 16.49 -0.44 -16.19
N ILE A 43 15.82 0.71 -16.31
CA ILE A 43 14.64 1.04 -15.51
C ILE A 43 13.50 0.05 -15.77
N ALA A 44 13.26 -0.31 -17.04
CA ALA A 44 12.24 -1.30 -17.38
C ALA A 44 12.54 -2.67 -16.76
N ARG A 45 13.81 -3.09 -16.71
CA ARG A 45 14.24 -4.34 -16.04
C ARG A 45 13.95 -4.29 -14.53
N GLN A 46 14.25 -3.18 -13.87
CA GLN A 46 13.94 -3.01 -12.45
C GLN A 46 12.43 -3.12 -12.20
N MET A 47 11.60 -2.46 -13.02
CA MET A 47 10.14 -2.49 -12.87
C MET A 47 9.49 -3.85 -13.19
N LYS A 48 10.13 -4.69 -14.00
CA LYS A 48 9.72 -6.09 -14.21
C LYS A 48 10.00 -6.98 -13.00
N SER A 49 10.93 -6.59 -12.14
CA SER A 49 11.32 -7.35 -10.94
C SER A 49 10.44 -7.03 -9.74
N LEU A 50 9.62 -5.97 -9.81
CA LEU A 50 8.71 -5.56 -8.75
C LEU A 50 7.47 -6.47 -8.70
N ASP A 51 7.30 -7.13 -7.57
CA ASP A 51 6.13 -7.93 -7.24
C ASP A 51 5.18 -7.14 -6.34
N LEU A 52 3.89 -7.19 -6.68
CA LEU A 52 2.83 -6.47 -5.97
C LEU A 52 1.70 -7.41 -5.56
N SER A 53 1.28 -7.29 -4.31
CA SER A 53 0.14 -7.98 -3.73
C SER A 53 -1.19 -7.50 -4.33
N SER A 54 -2.25 -8.24 -4.03
CA SER A 54 -3.62 -7.85 -4.36
C SER A 54 -4.44 -7.85 -3.08
N ILE A 55 -5.16 -6.77 -2.81
CA ILE A 55 -5.93 -6.57 -1.58
C ILE A 55 -7.35 -6.16 -1.94
N TRP A 56 -8.34 -6.76 -1.27
CA TRP A 56 -9.72 -6.28 -1.30
C TRP A 56 -9.94 -5.30 -0.16
N ALA A 57 -10.51 -4.14 -0.49
CA ALA A 57 -11.01 -3.17 0.46
C ALA A 57 -12.55 -3.21 0.45
N LEU A 58 -13.16 -3.45 1.60
CA LEU A 58 -14.59 -3.36 1.82
C LEU A 58 -14.87 -2.16 2.72
N LEU A 59 -15.67 -1.23 2.21
CA LEU A 59 -16.30 -0.18 2.98
C LEU A 59 -17.72 -0.63 3.31
N ALA A 60 -18.12 -0.59 4.58
CA ALA A 60 -19.46 -0.98 5.01
C ALA A 60 -20.00 -0.01 6.06
N ALA A 61 -21.27 0.38 5.93
CA ALA A 61 -21.98 1.21 6.90
C ALA A 61 -23.14 0.44 7.52
N PHE A 62 -23.25 0.50 8.84
CA PHE A 62 -24.23 -0.21 9.64
C PHE A 62 -25.14 0.78 10.38
N GLU A 63 -26.43 0.44 10.49
CA GLU A 63 -27.41 1.22 11.25
C GLU A 63 -27.18 1.09 12.76
N ASP A 64 -26.76 -0.10 13.18
CA ASP A 64 -26.39 -0.41 14.55
C ASP A 64 -24.87 -0.56 14.66
N PRO A 65 -24.26 -0.22 15.82
CA PRO A 65 -22.85 -0.47 16.06
C PRO A 65 -22.47 -1.93 15.87
N VAL A 66 -21.27 -2.16 15.34
CA VAL A 66 -20.73 -3.52 15.21
C VAL A 66 -20.59 -4.11 16.62
N PRO A 67 -21.13 -5.32 16.88
CA PRO A 67 -21.06 -5.93 18.21
C PRO A 67 -19.62 -6.37 18.48
N VAL A 68 -18.83 -5.47 19.07
CA VAL A 68 -17.49 -5.79 19.54
C VAL A 68 -17.60 -6.42 20.92
N PRO A 69 -16.96 -7.58 21.19
CA PRO A 69 -16.88 -8.14 22.52
C PRO A 69 -16.29 -7.10 23.47
N SER A 70 -17.08 -6.65 24.45
CA SER A 70 -16.63 -5.71 25.46
C SER A 70 -15.57 -6.38 26.32
N ALA A 71 -14.29 -6.14 26.02
CA ALA A 71 -13.29 -6.21 27.07
C ALA A 71 -13.62 -5.10 28.08
N GLU A 72 -13.38 -5.33 29.36
CA GLU A 72 -13.44 -4.32 30.43
C GLU A 72 -12.39 -3.20 30.25
N SER A 73 -11.99 -2.90 29.00
CA SER A 73 -11.00 -1.90 28.67
C SER A 73 -11.62 -0.52 28.62
N ALA A 74 -10.95 0.44 29.24
CA ALA A 74 -11.33 1.85 29.27
C ALA A 74 -11.39 2.56 27.89
N PHE A 75 -11.05 1.86 26.80
CA PHE A 75 -10.96 2.42 25.46
C PHE A 75 -11.94 1.74 24.49
N PRO A 76 -12.66 2.51 23.65
CA PRO A 76 -13.50 1.95 22.61
C PRO A 76 -12.64 1.23 21.55
N PHE A 77 -13.15 0.12 21.02
CA PHE A 77 -12.50 -0.59 19.93
C PHE A 77 -12.68 0.18 18.62
N GLU A 78 -11.58 0.70 18.07
CA GLU A 78 -11.60 1.54 16.87
C GLU A 78 -10.94 0.87 15.65
N GLY A 79 -10.19 -0.21 15.87
CA GLY A 79 -9.56 -0.97 14.79
C GLY A 79 -8.56 -1.98 15.30
N ALA A 80 -8.22 -2.94 14.45
CA ALA A 80 -7.29 -4.01 14.80
C ALA A 80 -6.65 -4.65 13.56
N PHE A 81 -5.42 -5.12 13.75
CA PHE A 81 -4.82 -6.14 12.91
C PHE A 81 -5.44 -7.49 13.24
N VAL A 82 -5.89 -8.21 12.23
CA VAL A 82 -6.55 -9.50 12.37
C VAL A 82 -5.57 -10.61 11.99
N LYS A 83 -5.49 -11.65 12.83
CA LYS A 83 -4.66 -12.84 12.60
C LYS A 83 -5.53 -14.09 12.56
N GLY A 84 -5.14 -15.08 11.77
CA GLY A 84 -5.85 -16.38 11.68
C GLY A 84 -7.15 -16.36 10.88
N VAL A 85 -7.47 -15.25 10.21
CA VAL A 85 -8.62 -15.12 9.31
C VAL A 85 -8.10 -14.79 7.91
N ASP A 86 -8.36 -15.66 6.94
CA ASP A 86 -7.83 -15.49 5.58
C ASP A 86 -8.44 -14.28 4.86
N SER A 87 -9.75 -14.02 5.02
CA SER A 87 -10.45 -12.93 4.33
C SER A 87 -10.21 -11.54 4.93
N LEU A 88 -9.51 -11.43 6.06
CA LEU A 88 -9.40 -10.17 6.81
C LEU A 88 -8.02 -10.02 7.47
N SER A 89 -7.28 -8.98 7.07
CA SER A 89 -6.00 -8.59 7.67
C SER A 89 -6.14 -7.38 8.60
N TRP A 90 -7.07 -6.48 8.34
CA TRP A 90 -7.25 -5.25 9.11
C TRP A 90 -8.70 -4.77 9.08
N MET A 91 -9.13 -4.16 10.17
CA MET A 91 -10.42 -3.49 10.27
C MET A 91 -10.28 -2.18 11.05
N ALA A 92 -11.02 -1.15 10.64
CA ALA A 92 -11.05 0.14 11.34
C ALA A 92 -12.39 0.85 11.22
N ASN A 93 -12.80 1.50 12.30
CA ASN A 93 -13.99 2.33 12.40
C ASN A 93 -13.67 3.74 11.89
N ASN A 94 -14.14 4.06 10.70
CA ASN A 94 -13.97 5.38 10.09
C ASN A 94 -14.75 6.46 10.86
N THR A 95 -15.90 6.13 11.44
CA THR A 95 -16.71 7.08 12.21
C THR A 95 -15.93 7.59 13.42
N LYS A 96 -15.27 6.69 14.17
CA LYS A 96 -14.47 7.07 15.34
C LYS A 96 -13.19 7.82 14.96
N LYS A 97 -12.56 7.47 13.82
CA LYS A 97 -11.36 8.16 13.30
C LYS A 97 -11.58 9.66 13.03
N LEU A 98 -12.78 10.07 12.61
CA LEU A 98 -13.04 11.43 12.14
C LEU A 98 -13.30 12.45 13.26
N LEU A 99 -13.15 12.10 14.55
CA LEU A 99 -13.39 12.97 15.72
C LEU A 99 -14.74 13.72 15.66
N SER A 100 -15.69 13.26 14.85
CA SER A 100 -16.98 13.89 14.70
C SER A 100 -17.85 13.49 15.88
N SER A 101 -18.01 14.42 16.80
CA SER A 101 -18.74 14.30 18.08
C SER A 101 -20.26 14.08 17.96
N GLN A 102 -20.76 13.63 16.80
CA GLN A 102 -22.17 13.30 16.64
C GLN A 102 -22.36 11.79 16.66
N ASP A 103 -22.83 11.29 17.81
CA ASP A 103 -23.21 9.90 17.99
C ASP A 103 -24.57 9.66 17.33
N THR A 104 -24.56 9.42 16.02
CA THR A 104 -25.77 9.10 15.25
C THR A 104 -26.16 7.63 15.39
N GLY A 105 -25.37 6.82 16.12
CA GLY A 105 -25.49 5.35 16.18
C GLY A 105 -24.98 4.64 14.92
N LEU A 106 -24.75 5.37 13.81
CA LEU A 106 -24.27 4.82 12.55
C LEU A 106 -22.77 4.59 12.58
N GLU A 107 -22.34 3.40 12.16
CA GLU A 107 -20.93 3.07 12.07
C GLU A 107 -20.49 2.76 10.65
N CYS A 108 -19.44 3.45 10.20
CA CYS A 108 -18.78 3.20 8.93
C CYS A 108 -17.42 2.54 9.19
N TRP A 109 -17.20 1.39 8.56
CA TRP A 109 -16.02 0.55 8.74
C TRP A 109 -15.29 0.32 7.43
N THR A 110 -13.96 0.32 7.51
CA THR A 110 -13.08 -0.17 6.45
C THR A 110 -12.51 -1.53 6.87
N PHE A 111 -12.63 -2.51 5.98
CA PHE A 111 -12.03 -3.84 6.12
C PHE A 111 -11.07 -4.09 4.97
N LEU A 112 -9.88 -4.61 5.27
CA LEU A 112 -8.86 -4.96 4.28
C LEU A 112 -8.56 -6.45 4.36
N SER A 113 -8.55 -7.12 3.21
CA SER A 113 -8.24 -8.55 3.14
C SER A 113 -6.74 -8.83 3.33
N THR A 114 -6.39 -10.09 3.52
CA THR A 114 -5.00 -10.54 3.33
C THR A 114 -4.60 -10.51 1.85
N ALA A 115 -3.29 -10.54 1.56
CA ALA A 115 -2.78 -10.66 0.20
C ALA A 115 -3.13 -12.02 -0.44
N THR A 116 -3.18 -13.07 0.37
CA THR A 116 -3.55 -14.42 -0.06
C THR A 116 -4.98 -14.45 -0.58
N PHE A 117 -5.94 -13.92 0.20
CA PHE A 117 -7.33 -13.85 -0.20
C PHE A 117 -7.54 -13.01 -1.46
N GLY A 118 -6.86 -11.86 -1.55
CA GLY A 118 -6.93 -11.00 -2.72
C GLY A 118 -6.33 -11.63 -3.98
N LYS A 119 -5.31 -12.48 -3.85
CA LYS A 119 -4.75 -13.28 -4.97
C LYS A 119 -5.73 -14.36 -5.43
N GLN A 120 -6.39 -15.06 -4.51
CA GLN A 120 -7.33 -16.14 -4.82
C GLN A 120 -8.65 -15.65 -5.43
N ASN A 121 -9.12 -14.46 -5.04
CA ASN A 121 -10.38 -13.87 -5.52
C ASN A 121 -10.14 -12.71 -6.50
N LYS A 122 -9.09 -12.81 -7.33
CA LYS A 122 -8.70 -11.76 -8.26
C LYS A 122 -9.65 -11.71 -9.46
N VAL A 123 -10.10 -10.52 -9.82
CA VAL A 123 -10.95 -10.24 -10.99
C VAL A 123 -10.43 -9.01 -11.75
N PRO A 124 -10.96 -8.68 -12.95
CA PRO A 124 -10.61 -7.44 -13.63
C PRO A 124 -10.92 -6.22 -12.76
N GLN A 125 -9.89 -5.47 -12.36
CA GLN A 125 -10.02 -4.35 -11.41
C GLN A 125 -10.89 -3.20 -11.94
N GLU A 126 -10.88 -2.96 -13.25
CA GLU A 126 -11.66 -1.89 -13.90
C GLU A 126 -13.13 -2.27 -14.11
N SER A 127 -13.47 -3.56 -13.99
CA SER A 127 -14.81 -4.08 -14.21
C SER A 127 -15.04 -5.29 -13.31
N ILE A 128 -15.30 -5.01 -12.02
CA ILE A 128 -15.58 -6.04 -11.02
C ILE A 128 -16.98 -6.60 -11.28
N PRO A 129 -17.15 -7.90 -11.57
CA PRO A 129 -18.47 -8.49 -11.76
C PRO A 129 -19.29 -8.42 -10.46
N THR A 130 -20.59 -8.12 -10.56
CA THR A 130 -21.49 -8.02 -9.40
C THR A 130 -21.45 -9.27 -8.52
N ALA A 131 -21.52 -10.46 -9.13
CA ALA A 131 -21.47 -11.73 -8.40
C ALA A 131 -20.14 -11.91 -7.62
N ALA A 132 -19.02 -11.40 -8.15
CA ALA A 132 -17.74 -11.45 -7.44
C ALA A 132 -17.70 -10.43 -6.30
N ALA A 133 -18.27 -9.24 -6.50
CA ALA A 133 -18.36 -8.22 -5.46
C ALA A 133 -19.20 -8.68 -4.26
N GLU A 134 -20.37 -9.28 -4.53
CA GLU A 134 -21.25 -9.86 -3.50
C GLU A 134 -20.56 -11.00 -2.75
N LYS A 135 -19.96 -11.95 -3.47
CA LYS A 135 -19.20 -13.05 -2.86
C LYS A 135 -18.08 -12.54 -1.93
N VAL A 136 -17.29 -11.56 -2.40
CA VAL A 136 -16.18 -11.02 -1.61
C VAL A 136 -16.69 -10.29 -0.37
N MET A 137 -17.75 -9.49 -0.51
CA MET A 137 -18.39 -8.81 0.62
C MET A 137 -18.82 -9.84 1.68
N ASP A 138 -19.56 -10.88 1.29
CA ASP A 138 -20.06 -11.90 2.22
C ASP A 138 -18.92 -12.63 2.94
N LEU A 139 -17.86 -13.02 2.21
CA LEU A 139 -16.68 -13.68 2.79
C LEU A 139 -15.88 -12.78 3.73
N MET A 140 -15.80 -11.48 3.45
CA MET A 140 -15.14 -10.51 4.33
C MET A 140 -15.97 -10.24 5.59
N LEU A 141 -17.29 -10.13 5.49
CA LEU A 141 -18.18 -9.99 6.64
C LEU A 141 -18.16 -11.25 7.54
N GLU A 142 -18.16 -12.45 6.95
CA GLU A 142 -17.95 -13.70 7.71
C GLU A 142 -16.57 -13.71 8.39
N GLY A 143 -15.55 -13.13 7.74
CA GLY A 143 -14.23 -12.91 8.33
C GLY A 143 -14.26 -11.99 9.55
N VAL A 144 -15.05 -10.92 9.50
CA VAL A 144 -15.27 -10.01 10.64
C VAL A 144 -15.95 -10.74 11.79
N GLU A 145 -17.00 -11.51 11.53
CA GLU A 145 -17.67 -12.31 12.55
C GLU A 145 -16.69 -13.26 13.24
N LYS A 146 -15.89 -13.99 12.45
CA LYS A 146 -14.87 -14.90 12.96
C LYS A 146 -13.81 -14.17 13.79
N ALA A 147 -13.34 -13.00 13.33
CA ALA A 147 -12.34 -12.21 14.04
C ALA A 147 -12.84 -11.69 15.40
N LEU A 148 -14.13 -11.37 15.49
CA LEU A 148 -14.78 -10.90 16.70
C LEU A 148 -15.34 -12.05 17.57
N GLY A 149 -15.17 -13.32 17.17
CA GLY A 149 -15.72 -14.47 17.90
C GLY A 149 -17.25 -14.53 17.90
N LEU A 150 -17.89 -13.88 16.93
CA LEU A 150 -19.34 -13.84 16.78
C LEU A 150 -19.85 -15.12 16.12
N ARG A 151 -21.15 -15.39 16.31
CA ARG A 151 -21.82 -16.48 15.59
C ARG A 151 -21.92 -16.11 14.11
N LYS A 152 -21.82 -17.11 13.24
CA LYS A 152 -22.02 -16.92 11.79
C LYS A 152 -23.39 -16.32 11.51
N CYS A 153 -23.45 -15.33 10.61
CA CYS A 153 -24.65 -14.59 10.23
C CYS A 153 -25.32 -13.82 11.38
N SER A 154 -24.55 -13.40 12.40
CA SER A 154 -25.05 -12.54 13.48
C SER A 154 -24.80 -11.06 13.23
N LEU A 155 -23.84 -10.71 12.36
CA LEU A 155 -23.62 -9.34 11.94
C LEU A 155 -24.76 -8.90 11.01
N LYS A 156 -25.40 -7.78 11.34
CA LYS A 156 -26.46 -7.20 10.49
C LYS A 156 -25.87 -6.84 9.13
N LYS A 157 -26.66 -7.02 8.07
CA LYS A 157 -26.24 -6.62 6.72
C LYS A 157 -26.05 -5.10 6.69
N PRO A 158 -24.92 -4.59 6.17
CA PRO A 158 -24.73 -3.16 6.06
C PRO A 158 -25.75 -2.55 5.10
N PHE A 159 -26.31 -1.38 5.46
CA PHE A 159 -27.25 -0.65 4.60
C PHE A 159 -26.55 -0.03 3.38
N TYR A 160 -25.24 0.20 3.50
CA TYR A 160 -24.39 0.62 2.40
C TYR A 160 -23.09 -0.17 2.42
N SER A 161 -22.67 -0.68 1.27
CA SER A 161 -21.37 -1.32 1.13
C SER A 161 -20.76 -1.05 -0.24
N ARG A 162 -19.43 -1.08 -0.28
CA ARG A 162 -18.66 -1.00 -1.52
C ARG A 162 -17.37 -1.80 -1.38
N VAL A 163 -17.14 -2.69 -2.33
CA VAL A 163 -15.86 -3.40 -2.45
C VAL A 163 -15.02 -2.80 -3.57
N GLN A 164 -13.71 -2.81 -3.39
CA GLN A 164 -12.74 -2.43 -4.39
C GLN A 164 -11.54 -3.38 -4.32
N LEU A 165 -11.13 -3.89 -5.49
CA LEU A 165 -9.89 -4.64 -5.62
C LEU A 165 -8.73 -3.69 -5.95
N TRP A 166 -7.66 -3.77 -5.16
CA TRP A 166 -6.38 -3.14 -5.45
C TRP A 166 -5.43 -4.23 -5.96
N GLY A 167 -5.37 -4.44 -7.29
CA GLY A 167 -4.62 -5.56 -7.91
C GLY A 167 -3.09 -5.39 -7.96
N ALA A 168 -2.62 -4.26 -7.43
CA ALA A 168 -1.25 -3.81 -7.33
C ALA A 168 -1.11 -2.95 -6.05
N ALA A 169 -1.50 -3.53 -4.91
CA ALA A 169 -1.68 -2.79 -3.67
C ALA A 169 -0.35 -2.42 -3.01
N LEU A 170 0.44 -3.42 -2.63
CA LEU A 170 1.68 -3.23 -1.88
C LEU A 170 2.80 -4.09 -2.46
N PRO A 171 4.06 -3.62 -2.42
CA PRO A 171 5.22 -4.41 -2.80
C PRO A 171 5.39 -5.62 -1.88
N THR A 172 5.75 -6.75 -2.47
CA THR A 172 6.20 -7.94 -1.73
C THR A 172 7.72 -8.07 -1.76
N ASN A 173 8.40 -7.24 -2.55
CA ASN A 173 9.84 -7.17 -2.64
C ASN A 173 10.31 -5.72 -2.89
N SER A 174 11.57 -5.43 -2.59
CA SER A 174 12.14 -4.09 -2.74
C SER A 174 13.65 -4.12 -2.99
N PRO A 175 14.21 -3.17 -3.76
CA PRO A 175 15.66 -3.02 -3.93
C PRO A 175 16.34 -2.34 -2.74
N GLY A 176 15.56 -1.78 -1.79
CA GLY A 176 16.09 -1.15 -0.58
C GLY A 176 16.92 0.10 -0.84
N ILE A 177 16.60 0.86 -1.89
CA ILE A 177 17.32 2.06 -2.32
C ILE A 177 16.32 3.20 -2.52
N PRO A 178 16.60 4.45 -2.11
CA PRO A 178 15.56 5.48 -2.07
C PRO A 178 15.08 5.97 -3.44
N CYS A 179 15.87 5.84 -4.50
CA CYS A 179 15.44 6.12 -5.87
C CYS A 179 16.24 5.28 -6.87
N ILE A 180 15.73 5.16 -8.09
CA ILE A 180 16.49 4.62 -9.22
C ILE A 180 16.58 5.72 -10.28
N PHE A 181 17.77 6.01 -10.78
CA PHE A 181 18.01 7.03 -11.79
C PHE A 181 18.96 6.52 -12.86
N ASP A 182 18.52 6.65 -14.11
CA ASP A 182 19.30 6.42 -15.33
C ASP A 182 19.74 7.78 -15.89
N PRO A 183 21.02 8.16 -15.72
CA PRO A 183 21.54 9.44 -16.19
C PRO A 183 21.67 9.49 -17.72
N GLN A 184 21.91 8.34 -18.37
CA GLN A 184 21.98 8.23 -19.82
C GLN A 184 20.60 8.45 -20.44
N GLY A 185 19.59 7.79 -19.86
CA GLY A 185 18.18 7.99 -20.20
C GLY A 185 17.58 9.29 -19.69
N ARG A 186 18.27 9.97 -18.77
CA ARG A 186 17.79 11.14 -18.00
C ARG A 186 16.39 10.88 -17.44
N ALA A 187 16.23 9.78 -16.73
CA ALA A 187 14.94 9.37 -16.19
C ALA A 187 15.15 8.71 -14.84
N GLY A 188 14.17 8.85 -13.96
CA GLY A 188 14.20 8.16 -12.68
C GLY A 188 12.82 7.78 -12.21
N ILE A 189 12.81 6.87 -11.24
CA ILE A 189 11.60 6.34 -10.63
C ILE A 189 11.75 6.44 -9.11
N CYS A 190 10.64 6.85 -8.49
CA CYS A 190 10.49 6.96 -7.06
C CYS A 190 9.14 6.35 -6.65
N GLY A 191 9.03 5.94 -5.39
CA GLY A 191 7.81 5.34 -4.86
C GLY A 191 8.05 4.62 -3.54
N ASP A 192 6.96 4.32 -2.85
CA ASP A 192 6.96 3.57 -1.59
C ASP A 192 7.61 2.18 -1.71
N TRP A 193 7.46 1.55 -2.89
CA TRP A 193 7.97 0.21 -3.18
C TRP A 193 9.50 0.09 -3.26
N LEU A 194 10.20 1.21 -3.28
CA LEU A 194 11.65 1.26 -3.25
C LEU A 194 12.26 1.10 -1.85
N LEU A 195 11.49 1.39 -0.80
CA LEU A 195 11.96 1.41 0.58
C LEU A 195 11.15 0.55 1.56
N GLY A 196 9.86 0.27 1.31
CA GLY A 196 9.10 -0.58 2.24
C GLY A 196 7.60 -0.37 2.38
N SER A 197 6.91 0.27 1.42
CA SER A 197 5.43 0.38 1.43
C SER A 197 4.81 1.16 2.58
N SER A 198 5.26 2.40 2.76
CA SER A 198 4.64 3.36 3.67
C SER A 198 4.49 4.72 3.00
N LEU A 199 3.64 5.57 3.55
CA LEU A 199 3.51 6.95 3.09
C LEU A 199 4.82 7.73 3.25
N GLU A 200 5.53 7.49 4.36
CA GLU A 200 6.85 8.06 4.61
C GLU A 200 7.86 7.61 3.56
N ALA A 201 7.90 6.31 3.24
CA ALA A 201 8.77 5.76 2.20
C ALA A 201 8.51 6.42 0.84
N ALA A 202 7.24 6.64 0.47
CA ALA A 202 6.89 7.35 -0.75
C ALA A 202 7.46 8.78 -0.78
N ALA A 203 7.29 9.52 0.32
CA ALA A 203 7.75 10.89 0.45
C ALA A 203 9.28 10.98 0.39
N LEU A 204 9.97 10.15 1.17
CA LEU A 204 11.44 10.08 1.19
C LEU A 204 12.01 9.70 -0.18
N SER A 205 11.38 8.73 -0.86
CA SER A 205 11.78 8.32 -2.20
C SER A 205 11.64 9.45 -3.23
N GLY A 206 10.52 10.20 -3.17
CA GLY A 206 10.30 11.36 -4.02
C GLY A 206 11.33 12.46 -3.81
N MET A 207 11.64 12.78 -2.55
CA MET A 207 12.68 13.75 -2.18
C MET A 207 14.07 13.30 -2.66
N ALA A 208 14.41 12.03 -2.47
CA ALA A 208 15.69 11.48 -2.89
C ALA A 208 15.90 11.61 -4.41
N LEU A 209 14.89 11.26 -5.21
CA LEU A 209 14.98 11.40 -6.66
C LEU A 209 15.09 12.87 -7.08
N ALA A 210 14.34 13.77 -6.43
CA ALA A 210 14.39 15.20 -6.74
C ALA A 210 15.78 15.80 -6.47
N ASN A 211 16.38 15.47 -5.33
CA ASN A 211 17.74 15.89 -4.97
C ASN A 211 18.77 15.34 -5.96
N HIS A 212 18.68 14.04 -6.26
CA HIS A 212 19.60 13.37 -7.19
C HIS A 212 19.60 13.99 -8.59
N ILE A 213 18.41 14.37 -9.08
CA ILE A 213 18.27 15.08 -10.36
C ILE A 213 18.82 16.51 -10.26
N ALA A 214 18.57 17.22 -9.16
CA ALA A 214 19.11 18.56 -8.97
C ALA A 214 20.64 18.55 -9.03
N ASP A 215 21.29 17.59 -8.37
CA ASP A 215 22.74 17.42 -8.39
C ASP A 215 23.26 17.09 -9.80
N TYR A 216 22.59 16.17 -10.51
CA TYR A 216 22.92 15.85 -11.89
C TYR A 216 22.84 17.07 -12.81
N LEU A 217 21.80 17.91 -12.66
CA LEU A 217 21.65 19.13 -13.46
C LEU A 217 22.72 20.18 -13.11
N GLN A 218 23.09 20.32 -11.84
CA GLN A 218 24.15 21.24 -11.39
C GLN A 218 25.52 20.84 -11.93
N SER A 219 25.80 19.54 -12.08
CA SER A 219 27.03 19.03 -12.71
C SER A 219 27.15 19.34 -14.20
N GLY A 220 26.10 19.90 -14.82
CA GLY A 220 26.01 20.10 -16.26
C GLY A 220 25.86 18.78 -17.05
N GLY A 221 25.50 17.68 -16.37
CA GLY A 221 25.44 16.34 -16.96
C GLY A 221 26.82 15.75 -17.29
N THR A 222 27.88 16.26 -16.65
CA THR A 222 29.23 15.69 -16.76
C THR A 222 29.32 14.40 -15.92
N CYS A 223 30.15 13.45 -16.37
CA CYS A 223 30.34 12.15 -15.69
C CYS A 223 29.02 11.43 -15.35
N PRO A 224 28.11 11.20 -16.33
CA PRO A 224 26.78 10.67 -16.06
C PRO A 224 26.79 9.37 -15.23
N ASP A 225 27.78 8.50 -15.44
CA ASP A 225 27.86 7.22 -14.74
C ASP A 225 28.01 7.36 -13.21
N GLU A 226 28.53 8.48 -12.71
CA GLU A 226 28.60 8.77 -11.27
C GLU A 226 27.21 9.03 -10.65
N PHE A 227 26.25 9.44 -11.47
CA PHE A 227 24.86 9.66 -11.07
C PHE A 227 23.98 8.43 -11.32
N ALA A 228 24.50 7.32 -11.82
CA ALA A 228 23.71 6.10 -11.94
C ALA A 228 23.42 5.51 -10.56
N VAL A 229 22.14 5.36 -10.21
CA VAL A 229 21.75 4.80 -8.90
C VAL A 229 20.63 3.77 -9.07
N GLY A 230 20.77 2.63 -8.40
CA GLY A 230 19.69 1.64 -8.29
C GLY A 230 19.40 0.79 -9.53
N LEU A 231 20.09 1.03 -10.66
CA LEU A 231 19.82 0.35 -11.94
C LEU A 231 20.12 -1.16 -11.92
N HIS A 232 20.92 -1.61 -10.96
CA HIS A 232 21.39 -3.00 -10.84
C HIS A 232 21.08 -3.63 -9.48
N ASN A 233 20.34 -2.92 -8.61
CA ASN A 233 19.96 -3.46 -7.32
C ASN A 233 19.03 -4.66 -7.48
N GLU A 234 19.23 -5.66 -6.62
CA GLU A 234 18.37 -6.84 -6.58
C GLU A 234 17.18 -6.59 -5.66
N PHE A 235 16.00 -7.01 -6.11
CA PHE A 235 14.80 -6.98 -5.27
C PHE A 235 14.84 -8.14 -4.28
N ARG A 236 14.69 -7.83 -3.00
CA ARG A 236 14.60 -8.82 -1.93
C ARG A 236 13.19 -8.84 -1.34
N PRO A 237 12.69 -10.00 -0.89
CA PRO A 237 11.41 -10.09 -0.21
C PRO A 237 11.32 -9.13 0.98
N LEU A 238 10.18 -8.48 1.14
CA LEU A 238 9.91 -7.62 2.29
C LEU A 238 9.30 -8.43 3.43
N ASN A 239 9.76 -8.17 4.65
CA ASN A 239 9.06 -8.60 5.87
C ASN A 239 8.02 -7.54 6.22
N GLY A 240 6.74 -7.90 6.32
CA GLY A 240 5.67 -6.92 6.57
C GLY A 240 4.29 -7.53 6.68
N HIS A 241 3.31 -6.69 7.03
CA HIS A 241 1.90 -7.08 7.06
C HIS A 241 1.28 -6.95 5.67
N ASP A 242 0.17 -7.67 5.43
CA ASP A 242 -0.57 -7.62 4.16
C ASP A 242 -1.05 -6.22 3.77
N ILE A 243 -1.07 -5.28 4.73
CA ILE A 243 -1.56 -3.91 4.56
C ILE A 243 -0.46 -2.83 4.72
N GLY A 244 0.81 -3.23 4.63
CA GLY A 244 1.96 -2.31 4.54
C GLY A 244 2.85 -2.34 5.78
N GLN A 245 3.85 -1.46 5.79
CA GLN A 245 4.75 -1.30 6.94
C GLN A 245 4.35 -0.07 7.76
N PHE A 246 4.34 -0.25 9.08
CA PHE A 246 4.14 0.82 10.05
C PHE A 246 5.45 0.99 10.82
N PRO A 247 6.27 2.00 10.48
CA PRO A 247 7.52 2.27 11.20
C PRO A 247 7.27 2.36 12.72
N GLY A 248 8.13 1.71 13.51
CA GLY A 248 8.01 1.67 14.97
C GLY A 248 7.19 0.50 15.54
N LEU A 249 6.45 -0.24 14.72
CA LEU A 249 5.85 -1.52 15.11
C LEU A 249 6.85 -2.64 14.77
N ALA A 250 7.59 -3.13 15.76
CA ALA A 250 8.57 -4.20 15.58
C ALA A 250 7.88 -5.45 14.95
N SER A 251 8.28 -5.80 13.73
CA SER A 251 7.84 -7.04 13.10
C SER A 251 8.71 -8.21 13.58
N GLN A 252 8.14 -8.95 14.54
CA GLN A 252 8.53 -10.27 15.06
C GLN A 252 9.81 -10.41 15.91
N GLY A 253 9.62 -11.01 17.10
CA GLY A 253 10.54 -12.07 17.52
C GLY A 253 11.30 -11.94 18.84
N GLN A 254 10.79 -11.26 19.87
CA GLN A 254 11.21 -11.54 21.26
C GLN A 254 10.01 -11.52 22.20
N LEU A 255 9.29 -12.64 22.27
CA LEU A 255 8.72 -13.05 23.56
C LEU A 255 9.92 -13.50 24.39
N HIS A 256 10.56 -12.54 25.08
CA HIS A 256 11.44 -12.89 26.17
C HIS A 256 10.56 -13.60 27.19
N GLU A 257 10.90 -14.85 27.52
CA GLU A 257 10.27 -15.60 28.60
C GLU A 257 10.08 -14.68 29.79
N SER A 258 8.84 -14.59 30.23
CA SER A 258 8.42 -13.97 31.46
C SER A 258 9.31 -14.46 32.60
N HIS A 259 10.24 -13.63 33.05
CA HIS A 259 10.80 -13.79 34.38
C HIS A 259 9.65 -13.54 35.36
N ALA A 260 9.20 -14.61 35.99
CA ALA A 260 8.31 -14.57 37.13
C ALA A 260 8.91 -13.63 38.19
N LEU A 261 8.26 -12.48 38.41
CA LEU A 261 8.46 -11.69 39.61
C LEU A 261 7.81 -12.47 40.76
N ASN A 262 8.63 -13.22 41.48
CA ASN A 262 8.27 -13.76 42.79
C ASN A 262 8.08 -12.57 43.75
N LEU A 263 6.82 -12.24 44.04
CA LEU A 263 6.48 -11.42 45.20
C LEU A 263 6.47 -12.34 46.42
N THR A 264 7.55 -12.29 47.18
CA THR A 264 7.59 -12.87 48.53
C THR A 264 6.76 -12.00 49.47
N THR A 265 6.08 -12.67 50.39
CA THR A 265 5.07 -12.16 51.32
C THR A 265 5.62 -11.19 52.36
#